data_AF-A0A938VXU4-F1
#
_entry.id   AF-A0A938VXU4-F1
#
_cell.length_a   1.000
_cell.length_b   1.000
_cell.length_c   1.000
_cell.angle_alpha   90.00
_cell.angle_beta   90.00
_cell.angle_gamma   90.00
#
_symmetry.space_group_name_H-M   'P 1'
#
loop_
_entity.id
_entity.type
_entity.pdbx_description
1 polymer ?
#
loop_
_entity_poly.entity_id
_entity_poly.type
_entity_poly.pdbx_seq_one_letter_code
_entity_poly.pdbx_strand_id
1 'polypeptide(L)'
;MITLTIDGQKIQAEDDQTILEVCRKNSIYIPTLCSHPVLEPYGACRLCTVEVVRRGWSSLQAACTHPAWDGLEVKTYSDPVMEARKVVMGLLLSRAPNVPVIKQLAAEYGVAEPPFAVTDPNEKCILCGLCVRVCNDMVKAHVLNFSQHGVDRVVGPPFMEKTRECIGCGACTIVCPTGAIEIVLEQQGIYAEKPLGPTSAIYVPFLQAVPRVPVIDTDSCIRFRQHDRSNGDIADACGACQMLCEAKAIDFTQEDEVVELNVGAIVVATGFQMWDTTKLSQYSYGKSPNIITALEFERLSNASGPTGGQIVTADGVKPERVAIIHCVGSRDKNAHEYCSRICCMYSLKQAHLVRDKTNAEVYEFYMDMRAFGKGYEEFYERVQEEGVTMVRGRGAEVQVLPSGKLRVTGEDANLGKLVAADVDMVVLSSAIESPADASKVGSLFGLSRTPDGWFAEAHPKLKPVETNTDGVFLAGCAQGPKDVPDTVAHAGAAASQALALLSRGEVTISPQVAIVDEKLCSACKTCLTVCPYTAISYIIEDNVARVNEALCKGCGTCVATCPAGAITGQHFTDEQIYAQIEGLFRLPERVPA
;
A
#
# COMPACT_ATOMS: atom_id res chain seq x y z
N MET A 1 22.92 44.77 -6.59
CA MET A 1 21.71 45.44 -6.03
C MET A 1 21.37 46.60 -6.93
N ILE A 2 20.20 46.54 -7.52
CA ILE A 2 19.66 47.51 -8.47
C ILE A 2 18.58 48.34 -7.80
N THR A 3 18.50 49.62 -8.17
CA THR A 3 17.45 50.52 -7.70
C THR A 3 16.44 50.75 -8.82
N LEU A 4 15.19 50.34 -8.61
CA LEU A 4 14.08 50.63 -9.50
C LEU A 4 12.99 51.42 -8.79
N THR A 5 12.16 52.11 -9.56
CA THR A 5 11.02 52.88 -9.04
C THR A 5 9.73 52.18 -9.43
N ILE A 6 8.93 51.74 -8.46
CA ILE A 6 7.62 51.12 -8.69
C ILE A 6 6.55 52.00 -8.07
N ASP A 7 5.61 52.49 -8.87
CA ASP A 7 4.53 53.41 -8.44
C ASP A 7 5.04 54.61 -7.62
N GLY A 8 6.18 55.15 -8.02
CA GLY A 8 6.84 56.28 -7.35
C GLY A 8 7.69 55.92 -6.13
N GLN A 9 7.70 54.65 -5.68
CA GLN A 9 8.52 54.17 -4.57
C GLN A 9 9.85 53.60 -5.07
N LYS A 10 10.97 54.04 -4.48
CA LYS A 10 12.30 53.47 -4.77
C LYS A 10 12.49 52.16 -4.02
N ILE A 11 12.73 51.08 -4.75
CA ILE A 11 12.87 49.72 -4.23
C ILE A 11 14.24 49.17 -4.61
N GLN A 12 14.88 48.50 -3.66
CA GLN A 12 16.11 47.75 -3.89
C GLN A 12 15.75 46.31 -4.30
N ALA A 13 16.38 45.82 -5.36
CA ALA A 13 16.25 44.44 -5.81
C ALA A 13 17.62 43.79 -6.03
N GLU A 14 17.66 42.47 -5.96
CA GLU A 14 18.82 41.68 -6.34
C GLU A 14 18.98 41.68 -7.87
N ASP A 15 20.22 41.51 -8.34
CA ASP A 15 20.48 41.30 -9.76
C ASP A 15 19.78 40.00 -10.22
N ASP A 16 19.22 39.99 -11.43
CA ASP A 16 18.46 38.89 -12.05
C ASP A 16 17.01 38.64 -11.58
N GLN A 17 16.47 39.43 -10.65
CA GLN A 17 15.05 39.31 -10.29
C GLN A 17 14.12 39.85 -11.38
N THR A 18 12.95 39.22 -11.54
CA THR A 18 11.87 39.73 -12.38
C THR A 18 11.08 40.82 -11.65
N ILE A 19 10.40 41.71 -12.39
CA ILE A 19 9.57 42.76 -11.79
C ILE A 19 8.53 42.15 -10.84
N LEU A 20 7.93 41.01 -11.18
CA LEU A 20 6.94 40.35 -10.34
C LEU A 20 7.53 39.86 -9.00
N GLU A 21 8.73 39.31 -9.00
CA GLU A 21 9.39 38.84 -7.78
C GLU A 21 9.72 40.00 -6.85
N VAL A 22 10.20 41.12 -7.43
CA VAL A 22 10.45 42.36 -6.68
C VAL A 22 9.15 42.88 -6.06
N CYS A 23 8.05 42.95 -6.84
CA CYS A 23 6.75 43.38 -6.32
C CYS A 23 6.25 42.48 -5.19
N ARG A 24 6.34 41.15 -5.33
CA ARG A 24 5.92 40.20 -4.29
C ARG A 24 6.73 40.34 -3.00
N LYS A 25 8.07 40.49 -3.09
CA LYS A 25 8.93 40.73 -1.91
C LYS A 25 8.56 42.02 -1.17
N ASN A 26 8.01 43.01 -1.87
CA ASN A 26 7.64 44.33 -1.32
C ASN A 26 6.13 44.51 -1.12
N SER A 27 5.36 43.42 -1.10
CA SER A 27 3.90 43.43 -0.88
C SER A 27 3.10 44.28 -1.89
N ILE A 28 3.64 44.49 -3.09
CA ILE A 28 2.94 45.12 -4.21
C ILE A 28 2.19 44.04 -4.98
N TYR A 29 0.86 44.15 -4.99
CA TYR A 29 0.00 43.15 -5.63
C TYR A 29 0.00 43.30 -7.16
N ILE A 30 0.33 42.22 -7.86
CA ILE A 30 0.15 42.07 -9.30
C ILE A 30 -0.58 40.74 -9.53
N PRO A 31 -1.74 40.73 -10.23
CA PRO A 31 -2.50 39.51 -10.43
C PRO A 31 -1.77 38.56 -11.38
N THR A 32 -1.76 37.28 -11.03
CA THR A 32 -1.14 36.22 -11.83
C THR A 32 -1.94 34.93 -11.72
N LEU A 33 -2.20 34.27 -12.85
CA LEU A 33 -2.81 32.93 -12.87
C LEU A 33 -1.82 31.84 -13.35
N CYS A 34 -0.80 32.21 -14.13
CA CYS A 34 0.16 31.25 -14.71
C CYS A 34 1.55 31.28 -14.04
N SER A 35 1.70 31.93 -12.89
CA SER A 35 2.96 32.02 -12.15
C SER A 35 2.92 31.10 -10.95
N HIS A 36 3.95 30.27 -10.77
CA HIS A 36 4.09 29.38 -9.63
C HIS A 36 5.57 29.37 -9.17
N PRO A 37 5.89 29.42 -7.86
CA PRO A 37 7.26 29.59 -7.37
C PRO A 37 8.29 28.53 -7.81
N VAL A 38 7.83 27.29 -8.04
CA VAL A 38 8.71 26.16 -8.42
C VAL A 38 8.89 25.99 -9.93
N LEU A 39 8.34 26.90 -10.74
CA LEU A 39 8.43 26.84 -12.20
C LEU A 39 9.01 28.16 -12.72
N GLU A 40 9.85 28.09 -13.75
CA GLU A 40 10.39 29.30 -14.39
C GLU A 40 9.27 30.22 -14.91
N PRO A 41 9.49 31.52 -15.08
CA PRO A 41 8.46 32.41 -15.59
C PRO A 41 8.08 32.13 -17.07
N TYR A 42 6.78 32.12 -17.37
CA TYR A 42 6.26 31.82 -18.73
C TYR A 42 5.41 32.94 -19.35
N GLY A 43 4.73 33.76 -18.55
CA GLY A 43 3.98 34.93 -19.05
C GLY A 43 2.72 34.64 -19.85
N ALA A 44 2.16 33.43 -19.82
CA ALA A 44 0.98 33.07 -20.62
C ALA A 44 -0.31 33.85 -20.30
N CYS A 45 -0.65 34.02 -19.02
CA CYS A 45 -1.94 34.63 -18.66
C CYS A 45 -2.02 36.14 -18.93
N ARG A 46 -0.88 36.82 -19.11
CA ARG A 46 -0.76 38.28 -19.34
C ARG A 46 -1.42 39.21 -18.31
N LEU A 47 -1.98 38.70 -17.21
CA LEU A 47 -2.53 39.52 -16.13
C LEU A 47 -1.48 40.36 -15.40
N CYS A 48 -0.25 39.85 -15.33
CA CYS A 48 0.88 40.56 -14.75
C CYS A 48 1.42 41.73 -15.60
N THR A 49 0.63 42.24 -16.55
CA THR A 49 1.04 43.37 -17.39
C THR A 49 1.26 44.61 -16.51
N VAL A 50 2.38 45.29 -16.74
CA VAL A 50 2.79 46.55 -16.10
C VAL A 50 3.30 47.51 -17.16
N GLU A 51 3.28 48.80 -16.88
CA GLU A 51 3.86 49.81 -17.76
C GLU A 51 5.30 50.06 -17.33
N VAL A 52 6.23 49.87 -18.25
CA VAL A 52 7.65 50.14 -18.08
C VAL A 52 7.97 51.45 -18.79
N VAL A 53 8.52 52.42 -18.06
CA VAL A 53 8.89 53.75 -18.58
C VAL A 53 10.41 53.84 -18.71
N ARG A 54 10.88 54.24 -19.90
CA ARG A 54 12.30 54.41 -20.22
C ARG A 54 12.51 55.64 -21.09
N ARG A 55 13.29 56.61 -20.60
CA ARG A 55 13.72 57.80 -21.37
C ARG A 55 12.55 58.54 -22.07
N GLY A 56 11.41 58.63 -21.40
CA GLY A 56 10.19 59.27 -21.93
C GLY A 56 9.30 58.39 -22.81
N TRP A 57 9.70 57.15 -23.11
CA TRP A 57 8.88 56.16 -23.81
C TRP A 57 8.30 55.16 -22.80
N SER A 58 7.03 54.82 -22.92
CA SER A 58 6.42 53.77 -22.11
C SER A 58 5.95 52.59 -22.95
N SER A 59 6.04 51.39 -22.39
CA SER A 59 5.58 50.16 -23.05
C SER A 59 4.98 49.20 -22.02
N LEU A 60 3.98 48.44 -22.45
CA LEU A 60 3.36 47.41 -21.61
C LEU A 60 4.18 46.12 -21.69
N GLN A 61 4.56 45.60 -20.53
CA GLN A 61 5.42 44.43 -20.39
C GLN A 61 4.83 43.45 -19.38
N ALA A 62 5.09 42.16 -19.54
CA ALA A 62 4.71 41.15 -18.55
C ALA A 62 5.71 41.15 -17.39
N ALA A 63 5.27 41.54 -16.19
CA ALA A 63 6.14 41.65 -15.02
C ALA A 63 6.83 40.33 -14.64
N CYS A 64 6.20 39.19 -14.91
CA CYS A 64 6.75 37.89 -14.53
C CYS A 64 7.96 37.47 -15.36
N THR A 65 8.09 37.90 -16.61
CA THR A 65 9.21 37.50 -17.49
C THR A 65 10.19 38.64 -17.73
N HIS A 66 9.86 39.86 -17.33
CA HIS A 66 10.71 41.02 -17.58
C HIS A 66 11.68 41.20 -16.41
N PRO A 67 13.00 41.20 -16.65
CA PRO A 67 14.00 41.40 -15.60
C PRO A 67 13.95 42.84 -15.09
N ALA A 68 14.20 43.00 -13.79
CA ALA A 68 14.44 44.30 -13.19
C ALA A 68 15.90 44.72 -13.45
N TRP A 69 16.13 46.01 -13.69
CA TRP A 69 17.48 46.57 -13.83
C TRP A 69 17.53 47.98 -13.24
N ASP A 70 18.74 48.50 -13.04
CA ASP A 70 18.95 49.79 -12.40
C ASP A 70 18.33 50.95 -13.20
N GLY A 71 17.65 51.85 -12.50
CA GLY A 71 16.98 53.01 -13.08
C GLY A 71 15.68 52.70 -13.83
N LEU A 72 15.14 51.48 -13.71
CA LEU A 72 13.84 51.09 -14.29
C LEU A 72 12.69 51.80 -13.54
N GLU A 73 11.74 52.38 -14.28
CA GLU A 73 10.49 52.91 -13.71
C GLU A 73 9.33 52.02 -14.15
N VAL A 74 8.54 51.54 -13.20
CA VAL A 74 7.41 50.63 -13.40
C VAL A 74 6.16 51.24 -12.78
N LYS A 75 5.06 51.26 -13.54
CA LYS A 75 3.73 51.63 -13.05
C LYS A 75 2.84 50.39 -13.09
N THR A 76 2.27 50.03 -11.95
CA THR A 76 1.44 48.82 -11.83
C THR A 76 -0.06 49.10 -11.94
N TYR A 77 -0.47 50.38 -11.84
CA TYR A 77 -1.87 50.85 -11.87
C TYR A 77 -2.11 52.07 -12.79
N SER A 78 -1.38 52.24 -13.89
CA SER A 78 -1.68 53.30 -14.85
C SER A 78 -2.89 52.99 -15.74
N ASP A 79 -3.52 54.01 -16.35
CA ASP A 79 -4.68 53.81 -17.23
C ASP A 79 -4.41 52.78 -18.36
N PRO A 80 -3.25 52.79 -19.05
CA PRO A 80 -2.93 51.77 -20.05
C PRO A 80 -2.83 50.35 -19.47
N VAL A 81 -2.36 50.20 -18.23
CA VAL A 81 -2.27 48.90 -17.54
C VAL A 81 -3.66 48.38 -17.18
N MET A 82 -4.51 49.26 -16.63
CA MET A 82 -5.86 48.88 -16.24
C MET A 82 -6.70 48.46 -17.44
N GLU A 83 -6.62 49.20 -18.55
CA GLU A 83 -7.29 48.82 -19.80
C GLU A 83 -6.74 47.52 -20.40
N ALA A 84 -5.42 47.32 -20.39
CA ALA A 84 -4.83 46.08 -20.87
C ALA A 84 -5.28 44.86 -20.04
N ARG A 85 -5.26 44.98 -18.70
CA ARG A 85 -5.73 43.91 -17.80
C ARG A 85 -7.23 43.65 -17.97
N LYS A 86 -8.03 44.68 -18.18
CA LYS A 86 -9.46 44.56 -18.47
C LYS A 86 -9.74 43.77 -19.75
N VAL A 87 -9.01 44.05 -20.83
CA VAL A 87 -9.09 43.27 -22.09
C VAL A 87 -8.70 41.81 -21.87
N VAL A 88 -7.59 41.56 -21.15
CA VAL A 88 -7.14 40.20 -20.82
C VAL A 88 -8.17 39.45 -19.99
N MET A 89 -8.76 40.09 -18.97
CA MET A 89 -9.83 39.48 -18.18
C MET A 89 -11.08 39.22 -19.02
N GLY A 90 -11.42 40.09 -19.97
CA GLY A 90 -12.49 39.84 -20.94
C GLY A 90 -12.25 38.57 -21.76
N LEU A 91 -11.03 38.37 -22.27
CA LEU A 91 -10.67 37.15 -23.01
C LEU A 91 -10.73 35.90 -22.11
N LEU A 92 -10.21 35.98 -20.89
CA LEU A 92 -10.24 34.87 -19.94
C LEU A 92 -11.67 34.50 -19.51
N LEU A 93 -12.52 35.50 -19.26
CA LEU A 93 -13.92 35.30 -18.90
C LEU A 93 -14.72 34.73 -20.08
N SER A 94 -14.46 35.15 -21.32
CA SER A 94 -15.10 34.56 -22.50
C SER A 94 -14.71 33.11 -22.76
N ARG A 95 -13.50 32.69 -22.35
CA ARG A 95 -13.09 31.29 -22.45
C ARG A 95 -13.61 30.43 -21.29
N ALA A 96 -13.53 30.93 -20.06
CA ALA A 96 -13.86 30.19 -18.85
C ALA A 96 -14.95 30.92 -18.02
N PRO A 97 -16.16 31.08 -18.58
CA PRO A 97 -17.17 32.00 -18.06
C PRO A 97 -17.74 31.57 -16.72
N ASN A 98 -17.66 30.28 -16.37
CA ASN A 98 -18.26 29.73 -15.16
C ASN A 98 -17.27 29.43 -14.03
N VAL A 99 -15.99 29.74 -14.21
CA VAL A 99 -14.96 29.48 -13.18
C VAL A 99 -14.98 30.60 -12.12
N PRO A 100 -15.15 30.28 -10.80
CA PRO A 100 -15.28 31.28 -9.74
C PRO A 100 -14.12 32.28 -9.64
N VAL A 101 -12.88 31.79 -9.70
CA VAL A 101 -11.69 32.67 -9.60
C VAL A 101 -11.61 33.66 -10.77
N ILE A 102 -12.05 33.25 -11.96
CA ILE A 102 -12.06 34.11 -13.15
C ILE A 102 -13.14 35.17 -13.02
N LYS A 103 -14.35 34.81 -12.55
CA LYS A 103 -15.44 35.78 -12.29
C LYS A 103 -15.03 36.82 -11.26
N GLN A 104 -14.42 36.38 -10.16
CA GLN A 104 -13.97 37.28 -9.10
C GLN A 104 -12.94 38.28 -9.62
N LEU A 105 -11.90 37.80 -10.31
CA LEU A 105 -10.89 38.67 -10.91
C LEU A 105 -11.49 39.59 -11.98
N ALA A 106 -12.45 39.12 -12.79
CA ALA A 106 -13.06 39.93 -13.84
C ALA A 106 -13.88 41.09 -13.26
N ALA A 107 -14.57 40.85 -12.13
CA ALA A 107 -15.33 41.86 -11.41
C ALA A 107 -14.42 43.00 -10.88
N GLU A 108 -13.20 42.69 -10.43
CA GLU A 108 -12.22 43.71 -9.98
C GLU A 108 -11.86 44.71 -11.10
N TYR A 109 -11.93 44.29 -12.38
CA TYR A 109 -11.67 45.15 -13.54
C TYR A 109 -12.95 45.64 -14.24
N GLY A 110 -14.11 45.48 -13.60
CA GLY A 110 -15.39 45.94 -14.13
C GLY A 110 -15.91 45.16 -15.33
N VAL A 111 -15.53 43.89 -15.48
CA VAL A 111 -16.02 42.99 -16.53
C VAL A 111 -17.05 42.03 -15.92
N ALA A 112 -18.33 42.39 -15.99
CA ALA A 112 -19.42 41.61 -15.40
C ALA A 112 -19.85 40.43 -16.28
N GLU A 113 -19.81 40.59 -17.60
CA GLU A 113 -20.22 39.58 -18.58
C GLU A 113 -19.13 39.37 -19.65
N PRO A 114 -19.04 38.17 -20.26
CA PRO A 114 -18.13 37.89 -21.35
C PRO A 114 -18.28 38.90 -22.52
N PRO A 115 -17.25 39.72 -22.83
CA PRO A 115 -17.35 40.70 -23.91
C PRO A 115 -17.19 40.09 -25.31
N PHE A 116 -16.68 38.85 -25.39
CA PHE A 116 -16.52 38.08 -26.62
C PHE A 116 -17.39 36.82 -26.60
N ALA A 117 -17.66 36.27 -27.79
CA ALA A 117 -18.45 35.05 -27.95
C ALA A 117 -17.86 33.87 -27.15
N VAL A 118 -18.73 33.20 -26.40
CA VAL A 118 -18.40 32.00 -25.63
C VAL A 118 -18.61 30.78 -26.52
N THR A 119 -17.53 30.04 -26.79
CA THR A 119 -17.59 28.80 -27.59
C THR A 119 -18.13 27.62 -26.77
N ASP A 120 -17.62 27.44 -25.55
CA ASP A 120 -18.05 26.40 -24.62
C ASP A 120 -18.25 27.00 -23.21
N PRO A 121 -19.49 27.09 -22.70
CA PRO A 121 -19.76 27.58 -21.35
C PRO A 121 -19.18 26.73 -20.22
N ASN A 122 -18.83 25.48 -20.49
CA ASN A 122 -18.30 24.52 -19.51
C ASN A 122 -16.78 24.44 -19.51
N GLU A 123 -16.10 25.10 -20.46
CA GLU A 123 -14.64 25.15 -20.50
C GLU A 123 -14.11 25.80 -19.22
N LYS A 124 -13.16 25.12 -18.58
CA LYS A 124 -12.49 25.59 -17.36
C LYS A 124 -11.03 25.94 -17.63
N CYS A 125 -10.43 25.41 -18.69
CA CYS A 125 -9.02 25.57 -19.00
C CYS A 125 -8.74 26.94 -19.61
N ILE A 126 -7.86 27.72 -18.99
CA ILE A 126 -7.40 29.02 -19.50
C ILE A 126 -6.08 28.94 -20.29
N LEU A 127 -5.64 27.73 -20.64
CA LEU A 127 -4.39 27.48 -21.39
C LEU A 127 -3.13 28.12 -20.76
N CYS A 128 -3.07 28.18 -19.42
CA CYS A 128 -1.94 28.79 -18.71
C CYS A 128 -0.63 28.00 -18.82
N GLY A 129 -0.70 26.71 -19.16
CA GLY A 129 0.45 25.83 -19.34
C GLY A 129 1.10 25.29 -18.06
N LEU A 130 0.62 25.66 -16.87
CA LEU A 130 1.19 25.18 -15.60
C LEU A 130 1.21 23.65 -15.51
N CYS A 131 0.13 22.98 -15.91
CA CYS A 131 0.02 21.52 -15.93
C CYS A 131 0.95 20.83 -16.94
N VAL A 132 1.22 21.45 -18.09
CA VAL A 132 2.18 20.96 -19.09
C VAL A 132 3.60 21.06 -18.54
N ARG A 133 3.94 22.25 -18.01
CA ARG A 133 5.27 22.54 -17.49
C ARG A 133 5.60 21.77 -16.23
N VAL A 134 4.66 21.61 -15.31
CA VAL A 134 4.88 20.77 -14.13
C VAL A 134 5.14 19.30 -14.54
N CYS A 135 4.44 18.81 -15.58
CA CYS A 135 4.61 17.46 -16.10
C CYS A 135 5.97 17.25 -16.78
N ASN A 136 6.43 18.24 -17.52
CA ASN A 136 7.65 18.16 -18.34
C ASN A 136 8.90 18.62 -17.58
N ASP A 137 8.83 19.75 -16.89
CA ASP A 137 9.99 20.43 -16.32
C ASP A 137 10.32 19.86 -14.93
N MET A 138 9.30 19.53 -14.13
CA MET A 138 9.49 19.04 -12.76
C MET A 138 9.28 17.53 -12.61
N VAL A 139 8.19 16.98 -13.16
CA VAL A 139 7.89 15.54 -13.03
C VAL A 139 8.66 14.71 -14.06
N LYS A 140 9.12 15.30 -15.17
CA LYS A 140 9.81 14.61 -16.28
C LYS A 140 9.01 13.43 -16.86
N ALA A 141 7.68 13.48 -16.75
CA ALA A 141 6.81 12.45 -17.29
C ALA A 141 6.50 12.65 -18.77
N HIS A 142 6.62 13.88 -19.29
CA HIS A 142 6.41 14.23 -20.69
C HIS A 142 5.04 13.86 -21.27
N VAL A 143 4.04 13.70 -20.40
CA VAL A 143 2.68 13.23 -20.78
C VAL A 143 1.81 14.37 -21.31
N LEU A 144 1.73 15.50 -20.59
CA LEU A 144 0.82 16.58 -20.95
C LEU A 144 1.49 17.54 -21.92
N ASN A 145 0.81 17.87 -23.02
CA ASN A 145 1.27 18.84 -24.01
C ASN A 145 0.12 19.74 -24.48
N PHE A 146 0.48 20.80 -25.20
CA PHE A 146 -0.48 21.57 -25.97
C PHE A 146 -0.68 20.90 -27.33
N SER A 147 -1.93 20.54 -27.61
CA SER A 147 -2.35 19.98 -28.89
C SER A 147 -3.15 21.01 -29.67
N GLN A 148 -3.13 20.89 -31.00
CA GLN A 148 -3.78 21.81 -31.95
C GLN A 148 -3.22 23.25 -31.91
N HIS A 149 -3.81 24.17 -32.69
CA HIS A 149 -3.35 25.54 -32.85
C HIS A 149 -4.50 26.55 -32.83
N GLY A 150 -4.17 27.83 -32.63
CA GLY A 150 -5.16 28.91 -32.67
C GLY A 150 -6.23 28.78 -31.59
N VAL A 151 -7.50 28.94 -31.98
CA VAL A 151 -8.66 28.89 -31.08
C VAL A 151 -8.98 27.47 -30.59
N ASP A 152 -8.56 26.44 -31.33
CA ASP A 152 -8.82 25.02 -31.03
C ASP A 152 -7.75 24.41 -30.11
N ARG A 153 -6.80 25.22 -29.64
CA ARG A 153 -5.71 24.76 -28.76
C ARG A 153 -6.27 24.17 -27.46
N VAL A 154 -5.83 22.96 -27.14
CA VAL A 154 -6.21 22.22 -25.93
C VAL A 154 -4.99 21.65 -25.21
N VAL A 155 -5.15 21.31 -23.94
CA VAL A 155 -4.12 20.62 -23.15
C VAL A 155 -4.55 19.19 -22.90
N GLY A 156 -3.65 18.24 -23.18
CA GLY A 156 -3.89 16.83 -22.89
C GLY A 156 -2.73 15.94 -23.31
N PRO A 157 -2.87 14.62 -23.12
CA PRO A 157 -1.92 13.65 -23.64
C PRO A 157 -1.95 13.60 -25.18
N PRO A 158 -0.94 13.01 -25.83
CA PRO A 158 -0.97 12.76 -27.26
C PRO A 158 -2.27 12.09 -27.69
N PHE A 159 -2.88 12.59 -28.76
CA PHE A 159 -4.17 12.13 -29.30
C PHE A 159 -5.37 12.21 -28.33
N MET A 160 -5.22 12.88 -27.18
CA MET A 160 -6.21 12.89 -26.09
C MET A 160 -6.53 11.48 -25.54
N GLU A 161 -5.60 10.54 -25.67
CA GLU A 161 -5.75 9.16 -25.21
C GLU A 161 -5.02 8.89 -23.89
N LYS A 162 -5.53 7.93 -23.11
CA LYS A 162 -4.87 7.50 -21.86
C LYS A 162 -3.53 6.85 -22.20
N THR A 163 -2.46 7.32 -21.57
CA THR A 163 -1.10 6.75 -21.71
C THR A 163 -0.64 6.07 -20.44
N ARG A 164 0.11 4.98 -20.60
CA ARG A 164 0.77 4.24 -19.50
C ARG A 164 1.95 5.02 -18.92
N GLU A 165 2.41 6.05 -19.60
CA GLU A 165 3.50 6.90 -19.10
C GLU A 165 3.07 7.83 -17.97
N CYS A 166 1.75 8.09 -17.86
CA CYS A 166 1.18 8.85 -16.75
C CYS A 166 1.25 8.02 -15.47
N ILE A 167 2.06 8.48 -14.52
CA ILE A 167 2.24 7.84 -13.21
C ILE A 167 1.21 8.29 -12.16
N GLY A 168 0.22 9.10 -12.54
CA GLY A 168 -0.85 9.53 -11.63
C GLY A 168 -0.41 10.45 -10.49
N CYS A 169 0.72 11.16 -10.62
CA CYS A 169 1.32 11.95 -9.53
C CYS A 169 0.48 13.13 -9.00
N GLY A 170 -0.59 13.54 -9.71
CA GLY A 170 -1.47 14.63 -9.29
C GLY A 170 -0.91 16.05 -9.38
N ALA A 171 0.39 16.23 -9.66
CA ALA A 171 1.05 17.55 -9.67
C ALA A 171 0.36 18.58 -10.59
N CYS A 172 -0.14 18.13 -11.76
CA CYS A 172 -0.88 18.96 -12.71
C CYS A 172 -2.20 19.52 -12.15
N THR A 173 -2.85 18.80 -11.24
CA THR A 173 -4.11 19.21 -10.60
C THR A 173 -3.87 20.24 -9.51
N ILE A 174 -2.81 20.05 -8.72
CA ILE A 174 -2.42 20.96 -7.62
C ILE A 174 -2.07 22.35 -8.17
N VAL A 175 -1.35 22.43 -9.29
CA VAL A 175 -0.94 23.72 -9.88
C VAL A 175 -2.02 24.37 -10.75
N CYS A 176 -3.19 23.73 -10.94
CA CYS A 176 -4.22 24.25 -11.84
C CYS A 176 -5.00 25.40 -11.16
N PRO A 177 -4.94 26.64 -11.66
CA PRO A 177 -5.59 27.77 -11.01
C PRO A 177 -7.12 27.76 -11.14
N THR A 178 -7.66 27.04 -12.14
CA THR A 178 -9.10 27.04 -12.46
C THR A 178 -9.80 25.72 -12.16
N GLY A 179 -9.08 24.71 -11.68
CA GLY A 179 -9.63 23.36 -11.51
C GLY A 179 -10.04 22.70 -12.84
N ALA A 180 -9.39 23.04 -13.94
CA ALA A 180 -9.68 22.43 -15.25
C ALA A 180 -9.19 20.98 -15.38
N ILE A 181 -8.21 20.60 -14.55
CA ILE A 181 -7.72 19.22 -14.45
C ILE A 181 -7.91 18.77 -13.00
N GLU A 182 -8.69 17.71 -12.84
CA GLU A 182 -9.12 17.19 -11.55
C GLU A 182 -8.64 15.74 -11.43
N ILE A 183 -8.28 15.31 -10.22
CA ILE A 183 -8.04 13.89 -9.96
C ILE A 183 -9.41 13.28 -9.74
N VAL A 184 -9.93 12.62 -10.76
CA VAL A 184 -11.08 11.73 -10.61
C VAL A 184 -10.53 10.39 -10.16
N LEU A 185 -10.55 10.15 -8.85
CA LEU A 185 -10.33 8.80 -8.33
C LEU A 185 -11.53 7.97 -8.79
N GLU A 186 -11.32 6.91 -9.57
CA GLU A 186 -12.34 5.87 -9.68
C GLU A 186 -12.67 5.45 -8.25
N GLN A 187 -13.94 5.61 -7.85
CA GLN A 187 -14.42 5.23 -6.52
C GLN A 187 -14.38 3.71 -6.41
N GLN A 188 -13.19 3.15 -6.23
CA GLN A 188 -13.02 1.84 -5.59
C GLN A 188 -13.13 2.07 -4.08
N GLY A 189 -13.77 1.14 -3.37
CA GLY A 189 -13.99 1.21 -1.91
C GLY A 189 -12.74 1.70 -1.18
N ILE A 190 -12.84 2.87 -0.55
CA ILE A 190 -11.72 3.68 -0.06
C ILE A 190 -11.26 3.16 1.31
N TYR A 191 -10.81 1.91 1.39
CA TYR A 191 -10.55 1.31 2.70
C TYR A 191 -9.29 0.42 2.76
N ALA A 192 -8.40 0.53 1.77
CA ALA A 192 -7.04 0.03 1.92
C ALA A 192 -6.30 0.83 3.01
N GLU A 193 -5.28 0.21 3.66
CA GLU A 193 -4.29 0.94 4.45
C GLU A 193 -3.55 1.91 3.52
N LYS A 194 -4.11 3.11 3.37
CA LYS A 194 -3.36 4.23 2.87
C LYS A 194 -2.64 4.83 4.07
N PRO A 195 -1.31 4.87 4.02
CA PRO A 195 -0.56 5.69 4.96
C PRO A 195 -1.06 7.12 4.93
N LEU A 196 -0.90 7.84 6.03
CA LEU A 196 -1.38 9.23 6.14
C LEU A 196 -0.86 10.09 4.98
N GLY A 197 -1.76 10.51 4.10
CA GLY A 197 -1.50 11.41 2.97
C GLY A 197 -2.29 11.03 1.71
N PRO A 198 -2.74 11.99 0.88
CA PRO A 198 -3.21 11.68 -0.46
C PRO A 198 -2.02 11.14 -1.26
N THR A 199 -1.92 9.82 -1.42
CA THR A 199 -1.01 9.18 -2.40
C THR A 199 0.43 9.71 -2.37
N SER A 200 1.01 9.96 -1.19
CA SER A 200 2.40 10.40 -1.08
C SER A 200 3.31 9.19 -0.92
N ALA A 201 4.36 9.12 -1.74
CA ALA A 201 5.37 8.07 -1.65
C ALA A 201 6.16 8.09 -0.34
N ILE A 202 6.19 9.24 0.35
CA ILE A 202 6.70 9.37 1.70
C ILE A 202 5.53 9.37 2.69
N TYR A 203 5.60 8.55 3.73
CA TYR A 203 4.50 8.41 4.67
C TYR A 203 4.90 7.84 6.03
N VAL A 204 4.00 7.97 7.02
CA VAL A 204 4.05 7.20 8.28
C VAL A 204 2.91 6.18 8.25
N PRO A 205 3.14 4.88 8.56
CA PRO A 205 2.11 3.83 8.41
C PRO A 205 0.78 4.15 9.12
N PHE A 206 0.85 4.62 10.36
CA PHE A 206 -0.30 5.12 11.13
C PHE A 206 0.16 6.09 12.22
N LEU A 207 -0.77 6.84 12.83
CA LEU A 207 -0.44 7.93 13.76
C LEU A 207 0.35 7.47 14.99
N GLN A 208 0.18 6.22 15.42
CA GLN A 208 0.81 5.62 16.59
C GLN A 208 1.93 4.61 16.23
N ALA A 209 2.48 4.68 15.01
CA ALA A 209 3.55 3.78 14.57
C ALA A 209 4.78 3.84 15.52
N VAL A 210 5.41 2.69 15.74
CA VAL A 210 6.62 2.56 16.57
C VAL A 210 7.66 1.73 15.81
N PRO A 211 8.85 2.27 15.50
CA PRO A 211 9.25 3.68 15.69
C PRO A 211 8.41 4.63 14.82
N ARG A 212 8.14 5.85 15.33
CA ARG A 212 7.33 6.86 14.62
C ARG A 212 8.18 7.61 13.60
N VAL A 213 8.70 6.89 12.62
CA VAL A 213 9.56 7.42 11.56
C VAL A 213 8.85 7.33 10.21
N PRO A 214 8.99 8.34 9.33
CA PRO A 214 8.47 8.24 7.97
C PRO A 214 9.33 7.29 7.14
N VAL A 215 8.70 6.61 6.19
CA VAL A 215 9.32 5.74 5.19
C VAL A 215 9.04 6.27 3.79
N ILE A 216 9.94 6.02 2.85
CA ILE A 216 9.74 6.29 1.43
C ILE A 216 9.51 4.96 0.73
N ASP A 217 8.32 4.78 0.16
CA ASP A 217 8.01 3.66 -0.72
C ASP A 217 8.66 3.90 -2.09
N THR A 218 9.70 3.12 -2.37
CA THR A 218 10.48 3.18 -3.61
C THR A 218 9.65 2.83 -4.85
N ASP A 219 8.63 1.98 -4.70
CA ASP A 219 7.78 1.55 -5.83
C ASP A 219 6.79 2.63 -6.26
N SER A 220 6.44 3.53 -5.34
CA SER A 220 5.56 4.68 -5.59
C SER A 220 6.33 5.98 -5.85
N CYS A 221 7.54 6.12 -5.32
CA CYS A 221 8.30 7.37 -5.38
C CYS A 221 8.76 7.71 -6.80
N ILE A 222 8.38 8.89 -7.30
CA ILE A 222 8.74 9.37 -8.64
C ILE A 222 10.26 9.30 -8.86
N ARG A 223 11.05 9.65 -7.84
CA ARG A 223 12.51 9.66 -7.92
C ARG A 223 13.09 8.27 -8.22
N PHE A 224 12.62 7.25 -7.50
CA PHE A 224 13.09 5.87 -7.69
C PHE A 224 12.49 5.24 -8.95
N ARG A 225 11.23 5.56 -9.29
CA ARG A 225 10.59 5.09 -10.53
C ARG A 225 11.18 5.69 -11.82
N GLN A 226 11.92 6.80 -11.72
CA GLN A 226 12.61 7.40 -12.86
C GLN A 226 13.90 6.67 -13.23
N HIS A 227 14.40 5.74 -12.40
CA HIS A 227 15.60 4.95 -12.72
C HIS A 227 15.47 4.21 -14.07
N ASP A 228 14.27 3.76 -14.41
CA ASP A 228 13.96 3.09 -15.69
C ASP A 228 13.93 4.02 -16.92
N ARG A 229 13.90 5.35 -16.72
CA ARG A 229 13.73 6.35 -17.80
C ARG A 229 14.91 7.30 -17.97
N SER A 230 15.81 7.35 -16.98
CA SER A 230 16.95 8.27 -16.91
C SER A 230 18.30 7.59 -17.15
N ASN A 231 18.32 6.34 -17.63
CA ASN A 231 19.56 5.57 -17.82
C ASN A 231 20.42 5.45 -16.54
N GLY A 232 19.79 5.51 -15.35
CA GLY A 232 20.46 5.42 -14.05
C GLY A 232 20.80 6.76 -13.39
N ASP A 233 20.57 7.91 -14.05
CA ASP A 233 20.85 9.23 -13.44
C ASP A 233 19.68 9.71 -12.55
N ILE A 234 19.80 9.47 -11.24
CA ILE A 234 18.84 9.90 -10.20
C ILE A 234 18.99 11.42 -9.88
N ALA A 235 20.01 12.09 -10.43
CA ALA A 235 20.41 13.45 -10.04
C ALA A 235 19.37 14.55 -10.35
N ASP A 236 18.60 14.42 -11.44
CA ASP A 236 17.62 15.42 -11.90
C ASP A 236 16.14 15.05 -11.60
N ALA A 237 15.94 14.17 -10.61
CA ALA A 237 14.65 13.64 -10.23
C ALA A 237 13.97 14.41 -9.08
N CYS A 238 12.67 14.18 -8.86
CA CYS A 238 11.88 14.85 -7.81
C CYS A 238 12.57 14.81 -6.43
N GLY A 239 12.87 15.98 -5.85
CA GLY A 239 13.49 16.15 -4.53
C GLY A 239 12.63 16.94 -3.53
N ALA A 240 11.34 17.10 -3.81
CA ALA A 240 10.45 18.01 -3.07
C ALA A 240 10.46 17.77 -1.55
N CYS A 241 10.37 16.50 -1.12
CA CYS A 241 10.40 16.17 0.29
C CYS A 241 11.76 16.50 0.93
N GLN A 242 12.88 16.27 0.24
CA GLN A 242 14.22 16.60 0.72
C GLN A 242 14.43 18.11 0.85
N MET A 243 13.94 18.91 -0.12
CA MET A 243 14.01 20.38 -0.07
C MET A 243 13.18 20.97 1.08
N LEU A 244 12.03 20.37 1.40
CA LEU A 244 11.13 20.82 2.46
C LEU A 244 11.51 20.30 3.86
N CYS A 245 12.35 19.29 3.95
CA CYS A 245 12.74 18.67 5.22
C CYS A 245 13.78 19.53 5.94
N GLU A 246 13.34 20.37 6.88
CA GLU A 246 14.23 21.20 7.71
C GLU A 246 15.27 20.37 8.49
N ALA A 247 14.86 19.17 8.94
CA ALA A 247 15.74 18.25 9.66
C ALA A 247 16.81 17.60 8.78
N LYS A 248 16.72 17.75 7.45
CA LYS A 248 17.63 17.14 6.46
C LYS A 248 17.78 15.62 6.64
N ALA A 249 16.71 14.96 7.07
CA ALA A 249 16.71 13.52 7.37
C ALA A 249 16.52 12.63 6.13
N ILE A 250 16.16 13.21 4.98
CA ILE A 250 15.88 12.46 3.75
C ILE A 250 17.17 12.24 2.99
N ASP A 251 17.57 10.97 2.92
CA ASP A 251 18.71 10.49 2.15
C ASP A 251 18.22 9.47 1.11
N PHE A 252 18.37 9.83 -0.17
CA PHE A 252 18.04 8.94 -1.29
C PHE A 252 19.17 8.00 -1.69
N THR A 253 20.34 8.12 -1.05
CA THR A 253 21.52 7.27 -1.27
C THR A 253 21.67 6.19 -0.20
N GLN A 254 20.73 6.10 0.74
CA GLN A 254 20.69 5.05 1.74
C GLN A 254 20.59 3.68 1.07
N GLU A 255 21.50 2.77 1.43
CA GLU A 255 21.54 1.39 0.95
C GLU A 255 21.13 0.41 2.05
N ASP A 256 20.74 -0.80 1.63
CA ASP A 256 20.42 -1.89 2.55
C ASP A 256 21.68 -2.34 3.32
N GLU A 257 21.57 -2.43 4.65
CA GLU A 257 22.64 -2.94 5.52
C GLU A 257 22.38 -4.41 5.89
N VAL A 258 23.37 -5.27 5.65
CA VAL A 258 23.33 -6.66 6.12
C VAL A 258 23.93 -6.74 7.51
N VAL A 259 23.08 -7.01 8.50
CA VAL A 259 23.49 -7.17 9.90
C VAL A 259 23.61 -8.66 10.25
N GLU A 260 24.81 -9.08 10.64
CA GLU A 260 25.05 -10.45 11.10
C GLU A 260 24.78 -10.60 12.60
N LEU A 261 23.83 -11.47 12.96
CA LEU A 261 23.44 -11.74 14.35
C LEU A 261 23.61 -13.23 14.67
N ASN A 262 24.38 -13.53 15.72
CA ASN A 262 24.47 -14.87 16.28
C ASN A 262 23.32 -15.11 17.26
N VAL A 263 22.37 -15.97 16.89
CA VAL A 263 21.17 -16.26 17.69
C VAL A 263 21.07 -17.75 17.99
N GLY A 264 20.63 -18.09 19.21
CA GLY A 264 20.43 -19.49 19.63
C GLY A 264 19.00 -20.01 19.44
N ALA A 265 18.03 -19.12 19.21
CA ALA A 265 16.63 -19.47 18.97
C ALA A 265 15.98 -18.43 18.05
N ILE A 266 15.02 -18.88 17.26
CA ILE A 266 14.26 -18.08 16.29
C ILE A 266 12.76 -18.30 16.55
N VAL A 267 11.98 -17.22 16.60
CA VAL A 267 10.52 -17.30 16.72
C VAL A 267 9.89 -16.72 15.45
N VAL A 268 9.18 -17.54 14.70
CA VAL A 268 8.47 -17.13 13.49
C VAL A 268 7.06 -16.66 13.86
N ALA A 269 6.84 -15.35 13.72
CA ALA A 269 5.60 -14.66 14.07
C ALA A 269 5.06 -13.80 12.91
N THR A 270 5.20 -14.28 11.67
CA THR A 270 4.89 -13.55 10.43
C THR A 270 3.40 -13.30 10.17
N GLY A 271 2.51 -13.72 11.08
CA GLY A 271 1.10 -13.36 11.06
C GLY A 271 0.30 -14.06 9.95
N PHE A 272 -0.59 -13.32 9.30
CA PHE A 272 -1.51 -13.78 8.25
C PHE A 272 -1.74 -12.66 7.24
N GLN A 273 -2.37 -13.00 6.11
CA GLN A 273 -2.93 -12.02 5.18
C GLN A 273 -4.43 -12.27 4.95
N MET A 274 -5.16 -11.24 4.53
CA MET A 274 -6.55 -11.38 4.12
C MET A 274 -6.62 -12.05 2.75
N TRP A 275 -7.54 -12.98 2.58
CA TRP A 275 -7.79 -13.59 1.29
C TRP A 275 -8.52 -12.64 0.34
N ASP A 276 -8.15 -12.71 -0.93
CA ASP A 276 -8.74 -11.92 -2.00
C ASP A 276 -10.17 -12.37 -2.34
N THR A 277 -11.14 -11.56 -1.92
CA THR A 277 -12.58 -11.79 -2.11
C THR A 277 -13.05 -11.63 -3.55
N THR A 278 -12.26 -11.03 -4.45
CA THR A 278 -12.63 -10.90 -5.87
C THR A 278 -12.79 -12.26 -6.57
N LYS A 279 -12.18 -13.31 -6.00
CA LYS A 279 -12.26 -14.68 -6.49
C LYS A 279 -13.65 -15.30 -6.37
N LEU A 280 -14.54 -14.75 -5.53
CA LEU A 280 -15.94 -15.21 -5.39
C LEU A 280 -16.90 -14.21 -6.03
N SER A 281 -17.25 -14.49 -7.28
CA SER A 281 -18.15 -13.64 -8.08
C SER A 281 -19.55 -13.47 -7.48
N GLN A 282 -20.00 -14.44 -6.66
CA GLN A 282 -21.32 -14.43 -5.99
C GLN A 282 -21.53 -13.24 -5.05
N TYR A 283 -20.45 -12.63 -4.53
CA TYR A 283 -20.55 -11.48 -3.62
C TYR A 283 -20.46 -10.14 -4.35
N SER A 284 -20.28 -10.13 -5.67
CA SER A 284 -20.18 -8.92 -6.49
C SER A 284 -19.15 -7.90 -5.98
N TYR A 285 -18.14 -8.33 -5.23
CA TYR A 285 -17.09 -7.47 -4.72
C TYR A 285 -16.36 -6.77 -5.88
N GLY A 286 -16.14 -5.46 -5.75
CA GLY A 286 -15.60 -4.61 -6.82
C GLY A 286 -16.63 -4.10 -7.84
N LYS A 287 -17.89 -4.58 -7.83
CA LYS A 287 -18.96 -4.05 -8.70
C LYS A 287 -19.71 -2.85 -8.09
N SER A 288 -19.59 -2.64 -6.78
CA SER A 288 -20.12 -1.48 -6.08
C SER A 288 -19.14 -1.08 -4.96
N PRO A 289 -18.90 0.23 -4.74
CA PRO A 289 -17.99 0.71 -3.70
C PRO A 289 -18.57 0.54 -2.28
N ASN A 290 -19.85 0.17 -2.16
CA ASN A 290 -20.53 -0.11 -0.89
C ASN A 290 -20.48 -1.60 -0.50
N ILE A 291 -19.83 -2.44 -1.30
CA ILE A 291 -19.49 -3.82 -0.93
C ILE A 291 -18.03 -3.81 -0.49
N ILE A 292 -17.81 -3.98 0.81
CA ILE A 292 -16.49 -3.84 1.46
C ILE A 292 -16.12 -5.11 2.21
N THR A 293 -14.84 -5.34 2.46
CA THR A 293 -14.39 -6.41 3.35
C THR A 293 -14.48 -5.99 4.82
N ALA A 294 -14.43 -6.97 5.73
CA ALA A 294 -14.40 -6.70 7.16
C ALA A 294 -13.16 -5.89 7.57
N LEU A 295 -12.00 -6.10 6.94
CA LEU A 295 -10.80 -5.30 7.24
C LEU A 295 -10.97 -3.84 6.78
N GLU A 296 -11.58 -3.64 5.63
CA GLU A 296 -11.96 -2.33 5.13
C GLU A 296 -12.93 -1.60 6.08
N PHE A 297 -13.91 -2.33 6.63
CA PHE A 297 -14.79 -1.81 7.67
C PHE A 297 -14.04 -1.43 8.96
N GLU A 298 -13.02 -2.19 9.38
CA GLU A 298 -12.17 -1.80 10.52
C GLU A 298 -11.49 -0.45 10.27
N ARG A 299 -10.99 -0.21 9.05
CA ARG A 299 -10.39 1.09 8.70
C ARG A 299 -11.40 2.22 8.75
N LEU A 300 -12.60 2.01 8.22
CA LEU A 300 -13.69 2.98 8.23
C LEU A 300 -14.20 3.27 9.65
N SER A 301 -14.26 2.28 10.52
CA SER A 301 -14.73 2.47 11.89
C SER A 301 -13.66 3.02 12.85
N ASN A 302 -12.38 2.99 12.46
CA ASN A 302 -11.25 3.48 13.25
C ASN A 302 -11.20 5.02 13.31
N ALA A 303 -11.04 5.58 14.51
CA ALA A 303 -10.99 7.04 14.73
C ALA A 303 -9.82 7.74 14.01
N SER A 304 -8.68 7.05 13.84
CA SER A 304 -7.53 7.51 13.05
C SER A 304 -7.58 7.03 11.59
N GLY A 305 -8.69 6.42 11.18
CA GLY A 305 -8.94 5.96 9.83
C GLY A 305 -9.36 7.08 8.87
N PRO A 306 -9.53 6.77 7.58
CA PRO A 306 -9.79 7.75 6.52
C PRO A 306 -11.08 8.55 6.70
N THR A 307 -12.07 8.01 7.42
CA THR A 307 -13.37 8.65 7.68
C THR A 307 -13.47 9.23 9.10
N GLY A 308 -12.37 9.28 9.86
CA GLY A 308 -12.38 9.73 11.27
C GLY A 308 -13.25 8.86 12.18
N GLY A 309 -13.44 7.59 11.82
CA GLY A 309 -14.24 6.61 12.58
C GLY A 309 -15.74 6.66 12.31
N GLN A 310 -16.17 7.40 11.28
CA GLN A 310 -17.55 7.44 10.82
C GLN A 310 -17.85 6.26 9.87
N ILE A 311 -18.96 5.58 10.12
CA ILE A 311 -19.48 4.54 9.23
C ILE A 311 -20.37 5.19 8.18
N VAL A 312 -19.86 5.27 6.95
CA VAL A 312 -20.51 5.94 5.82
C VAL A 312 -20.37 5.10 4.54
N THR A 313 -21.34 5.22 3.63
CA THR A 313 -21.24 4.70 2.26
C THR A 313 -20.20 5.49 1.47
N ALA A 314 -19.88 5.03 0.26
CA ALA A 314 -18.94 5.70 -0.64
C ALA A 314 -19.30 7.17 -0.94
N ASP A 315 -20.60 7.50 -0.87
CA ASP A 315 -21.13 8.86 -1.06
C ASP A 315 -21.04 9.72 0.22
N GLY A 316 -20.47 9.20 1.31
CA GLY A 316 -20.35 9.89 2.59
C GLY A 316 -21.65 9.91 3.42
N VAL A 317 -22.64 9.12 3.03
CA VAL A 317 -23.95 9.05 3.71
C VAL A 317 -23.95 7.93 4.75
N LYS A 318 -24.56 8.15 5.91
CA LYS A 318 -24.71 7.07 6.90
C LYS A 318 -25.63 5.97 6.35
N PRO A 319 -25.23 4.69 6.37
CA PRO A 319 -26.10 3.62 5.92
C PRO A 319 -27.29 3.46 6.89
N GLU A 320 -28.48 3.18 6.36
CA GLU A 320 -29.68 2.87 7.15
C GLU A 320 -29.82 1.37 7.36
N ARG A 321 -29.31 0.56 6.42
CA ARG A 321 -29.32 -0.91 6.48
C ARG A 321 -27.98 -1.48 6.05
N VAL A 322 -27.44 -2.41 6.83
CA VAL A 322 -26.14 -3.06 6.59
C VAL A 322 -26.29 -4.58 6.66
N ALA A 323 -25.72 -5.30 5.70
CA ALA A 323 -25.60 -6.76 5.78
C ALA A 323 -24.15 -7.17 6.00
N ILE A 324 -23.91 -8.11 6.90
CA ILE A 324 -22.60 -8.70 7.16
C ILE A 324 -22.68 -10.18 6.78
N ILE A 325 -21.77 -10.62 5.91
CA ILE A 325 -21.74 -11.99 5.38
C ILE A 325 -20.55 -12.73 5.97
N HIS A 326 -20.81 -13.85 6.65
CA HIS A 326 -19.78 -14.69 7.28
C HIS A 326 -19.16 -15.67 6.30
N CYS A 327 -18.02 -16.24 6.71
CA CYS A 327 -17.38 -17.37 6.03
C CYS A 327 -17.04 -17.08 4.55
N VAL A 328 -16.76 -15.82 4.18
CA VAL A 328 -16.38 -15.48 2.81
C VAL A 328 -15.00 -16.06 2.52
N GLY A 329 -14.93 -17.11 1.70
CA GLY A 329 -13.69 -17.84 1.38
C GLY A 329 -13.19 -18.78 2.48
N SER A 330 -13.97 -19.05 3.53
CA SER A 330 -13.67 -20.02 4.59
C SER A 330 -14.78 -21.06 4.68
N ARG A 331 -14.43 -22.30 5.05
CA ARG A 331 -15.37 -23.44 5.05
C ARG A 331 -16.04 -23.64 3.68
N ASP A 332 -15.28 -23.38 2.63
CA ASP A 332 -15.67 -23.44 1.22
C ASP A 332 -14.69 -24.33 0.46
N LYS A 333 -15.21 -25.36 -0.24
CA LYS A 333 -14.41 -26.29 -1.04
C LYS A 333 -13.79 -25.63 -2.28
N ASN A 334 -14.34 -24.50 -2.73
CA ASN A 334 -13.82 -23.73 -3.85
C ASN A 334 -12.74 -22.72 -3.42
N ALA A 335 -12.51 -22.56 -2.12
CA ALA A 335 -11.48 -21.71 -1.55
C ALA A 335 -10.75 -22.47 -0.43
N HIS A 336 -11.10 -22.21 0.84
CA HIS A 336 -10.48 -22.87 1.99
C HIS A 336 -11.48 -23.72 2.76
N GLU A 337 -11.16 -24.99 2.98
CA GLU A 337 -12.02 -25.89 3.77
C GLU A 337 -11.98 -25.60 5.29
N TYR A 338 -10.94 -24.91 5.76
CA TYR A 338 -10.79 -24.55 7.17
C TYR A 338 -11.66 -23.35 7.59
N CYS A 339 -11.83 -23.18 8.90
CA CYS A 339 -12.46 -22.01 9.48
C CYS A 339 -11.40 -20.99 9.89
N SER A 340 -11.59 -19.73 9.48
CA SER A 340 -10.71 -18.61 9.88
C SER A 340 -10.82 -18.22 11.36
N ARG A 341 -11.69 -18.86 12.14
CA ARG A 341 -11.86 -18.77 13.61
C ARG A 341 -12.27 -17.42 14.20
N ILE A 342 -11.83 -16.31 13.62
CA ILE A 342 -12.03 -14.95 14.15
C ILE A 342 -13.23 -14.23 13.53
N CYS A 343 -13.70 -14.68 12.36
CA CYS A 343 -14.68 -13.94 11.58
C CYS A 343 -16.02 -13.74 12.29
N CYS A 344 -16.56 -14.79 12.92
CA CYS A 344 -17.80 -14.65 13.68
C CYS A 344 -17.73 -13.53 14.72
N MET A 345 -16.62 -13.46 15.47
CA MET A 345 -16.48 -12.49 16.56
C MET A 345 -16.24 -11.07 16.07
N TYR A 346 -15.39 -10.88 15.05
CA TYR A 346 -15.25 -9.53 14.51
C TYR A 346 -16.53 -9.07 13.82
N SER A 347 -17.31 -9.96 13.18
CA SER A 347 -18.58 -9.59 12.54
C SER A 347 -19.58 -9.11 13.57
N LEU A 348 -19.74 -9.84 14.69
CA LEU A 348 -20.57 -9.40 15.81
C LEU A 348 -20.11 -8.06 16.38
N LYS A 349 -18.79 -7.84 16.50
CA LYS A 349 -18.24 -6.55 16.91
C LYS A 349 -18.58 -5.45 15.91
N GLN A 350 -18.49 -5.72 14.61
CA GLN A 350 -18.84 -4.78 13.56
C GLN A 350 -20.33 -4.47 13.56
N ALA A 351 -21.20 -5.48 13.77
CA ALA A 351 -22.63 -5.29 13.94
C ALA A 351 -22.94 -4.36 15.12
N HIS A 352 -22.32 -4.60 16.28
CA HIS A 352 -22.41 -3.71 17.44
C HIS A 352 -21.99 -2.26 17.09
N LEU A 353 -20.85 -2.08 16.42
CA LEU A 353 -20.35 -0.76 16.04
C LEU A 353 -21.26 -0.04 15.04
N VAL A 354 -21.87 -0.77 14.10
CA VAL A 354 -22.88 -0.21 13.19
C VAL A 354 -24.09 0.28 13.99
N ARG A 355 -24.64 -0.56 14.88
CA ARG A 355 -25.79 -0.19 15.72
C ARG A 355 -25.48 1.04 16.56
N ASP A 356 -24.35 1.05 17.27
CA ASP A 356 -23.95 2.14 18.18
C ASP A 356 -23.73 3.47 17.45
N LYS A 357 -23.06 3.45 16.28
CA LYS A 357 -22.65 4.68 15.59
C LYS A 357 -23.67 5.22 14.58
N THR A 358 -24.52 4.37 14.01
CA THR A 358 -25.45 4.77 12.94
C THR A 358 -26.92 4.49 13.25
N ASN A 359 -27.24 3.68 14.26
CA ASN A 359 -28.58 3.13 14.51
C ASN A 359 -29.18 2.33 13.32
N ALA A 360 -28.35 1.93 12.34
CA ALA A 360 -28.81 1.18 11.17
C ALA A 360 -29.40 -0.19 11.56
N GLU A 361 -30.29 -0.72 10.73
CA GLU A 361 -30.66 -2.14 10.79
C GLU A 361 -29.48 -2.99 10.32
N VAL A 362 -29.18 -4.06 11.06
CA VAL A 362 -28.05 -4.96 10.74
C VAL A 362 -28.56 -6.37 10.53
N TYR A 363 -28.08 -7.01 9.46
CA TYR A 363 -28.41 -8.38 9.07
C TYR A 363 -27.12 -9.21 9.04
N GLU A 364 -27.07 -10.27 9.84
CA GLU A 364 -25.93 -11.19 9.91
C GLU A 364 -26.26 -12.49 9.16
N PHE A 365 -25.58 -12.75 8.03
CA PHE A 365 -25.74 -13.97 7.24
C PHE A 365 -24.65 -14.97 7.59
N TYR A 366 -25.00 -16.05 8.30
CA TYR A 366 -24.03 -16.98 8.88
C TYR A 366 -24.48 -18.45 8.80
N MET A 367 -23.53 -19.38 8.83
CA MET A 367 -23.83 -20.82 8.91
C MET A 367 -23.98 -21.31 10.35
N ASP A 368 -22.93 -21.08 11.14
CA ASP A 368 -22.84 -21.43 12.56
C ASP A 368 -22.10 -20.29 13.25
N MET A 369 -22.61 -19.86 14.41
CA MET A 369 -21.94 -18.84 15.21
C MET A 369 -20.85 -19.51 16.05
N ARG A 370 -19.59 -19.10 15.90
CA ARG A 370 -18.44 -19.70 16.59
C ARG A 370 -17.90 -18.77 17.68
N ALA A 371 -18.69 -18.57 18.72
CA ALA A 371 -18.39 -17.73 19.87
C ALA A 371 -17.77 -18.54 21.03
N PHE A 372 -16.63 -19.21 20.78
CA PHE A 372 -16.09 -20.25 21.69
C PHE A 372 -15.16 -19.74 22.81
N GLY A 373 -14.78 -18.46 22.80
CA GLY A 373 -13.90 -17.85 23.80
C GLY A 373 -14.63 -17.45 25.08
N LYS A 374 -13.89 -17.07 26.13
CA LYS A 374 -14.47 -16.56 27.38
C LYS A 374 -15.18 -15.23 27.11
N GLY A 375 -16.47 -15.13 27.44
CA GLY A 375 -17.26 -13.92 27.21
C GLY A 375 -17.79 -13.78 25.77
N TYR A 376 -17.53 -14.76 24.88
CA TYR A 376 -17.88 -14.63 23.47
C TYR A 376 -19.36 -14.94 23.23
N GLU A 377 -19.89 -15.97 23.90
CA GLU A 377 -21.33 -16.30 23.83
C GLU A 377 -22.16 -15.17 24.44
N GLU A 378 -21.72 -14.63 25.58
CA GLU A 378 -22.37 -13.49 26.23
C GLU A 378 -22.35 -12.23 25.34
N PHE A 379 -21.29 -12.06 24.55
CA PHE A 379 -21.22 -11.00 23.54
C PHE A 379 -22.15 -11.25 22.35
N TYR A 380 -22.29 -12.51 21.91
CA TYR A 380 -23.25 -12.89 20.89
C TYR A 380 -24.69 -12.60 21.34
N GLU A 381 -25.07 -13.02 22.55
CA GLU A 381 -26.39 -12.74 23.14
C GLU A 381 -26.66 -11.23 23.21
N ARG A 382 -25.69 -10.44 23.68
CA ARG A 382 -25.79 -8.98 23.72
C ARG A 382 -26.08 -8.38 22.34
N VAL A 383 -25.38 -8.82 21.30
CA VAL A 383 -25.60 -8.29 19.93
C VAL A 383 -27.00 -8.66 19.41
N GLN A 384 -27.56 -9.81 19.82
CA GLN A 384 -28.95 -10.14 19.53
C GLN A 384 -29.93 -9.20 20.26
N GLU A 385 -29.68 -8.90 21.54
CA GLU A 385 -30.47 -7.95 22.32
C GLU A 385 -30.45 -6.52 21.76
N GLU A 386 -29.37 -6.14 21.07
CA GLU A 386 -29.24 -4.85 20.36
C GLU A 386 -30.11 -4.77 19.08
N GLY A 387 -30.84 -5.84 18.74
CA GLY A 387 -31.79 -5.89 17.63
C GLY A 387 -31.18 -6.27 16.28
N VAL A 388 -30.03 -6.93 16.28
CA VAL A 388 -29.40 -7.45 15.05
C VAL A 388 -30.15 -8.67 14.55
N THR A 389 -30.50 -8.68 13.26
CA THR A 389 -31.23 -9.80 12.64
C THR A 389 -30.27 -10.91 12.23
N MET A 390 -30.40 -12.07 12.86
CA MET A 390 -29.54 -13.24 12.61
C MET A 390 -30.19 -14.15 11.55
N VAL A 391 -29.59 -14.23 10.37
CA VAL A 391 -30.05 -15.08 9.25
C VAL A 391 -29.13 -16.29 9.13
N ARG A 392 -29.61 -17.44 9.59
CA ARG A 392 -28.84 -18.68 9.56
C ARG A 392 -29.04 -19.41 8.23
N GLY A 393 -28.00 -19.52 7.42
CA GLY A 393 -27.99 -20.41 6.26
C GLY A 393 -26.74 -20.30 5.39
N ARG A 394 -26.75 -21.02 4.27
CA ARG A 394 -25.65 -21.08 3.31
C ARG A 394 -26.00 -20.31 2.04
N GLY A 395 -24.96 -19.97 1.27
CA GLY A 395 -25.14 -19.50 -0.10
C GLY A 395 -25.68 -18.08 -0.21
N ALA A 396 -25.24 -17.18 0.67
CA ALA A 396 -25.53 -15.76 0.49
C ALA A 396 -24.92 -15.26 -0.84
N GLU A 397 -25.70 -14.53 -1.62
CA GLU A 397 -25.29 -13.87 -2.86
C GLU A 397 -25.62 -12.37 -2.80
N VAL A 398 -24.86 -11.55 -3.52
CA VAL A 398 -25.04 -10.09 -3.56
C VAL A 398 -25.28 -9.65 -4.99
N GLN A 399 -26.40 -8.97 -5.20
CA GLN A 399 -26.76 -8.33 -6.46
C GLN A 399 -26.76 -6.81 -6.31
N VAL A 400 -26.13 -6.11 -7.24
CA VAL A 400 -26.22 -4.63 -7.36
C VAL A 400 -27.49 -4.29 -8.12
N LEU A 401 -28.44 -3.60 -7.48
CA LEU A 401 -29.70 -3.20 -8.10
C LEU A 401 -29.53 -1.92 -8.95
N PRO A 402 -30.40 -1.69 -9.95
CA PRO A 402 -30.37 -0.45 -10.75
C PRO A 402 -30.55 0.83 -9.91
N SER A 403 -31.14 0.73 -8.72
CA SER A 403 -31.30 1.83 -7.77
C SER A 403 -30.01 2.21 -7.03
N GLY A 404 -28.95 1.41 -7.16
CA GLY A 404 -27.71 1.55 -6.39
C GLY A 404 -27.71 0.79 -5.05
N LYS A 405 -28.86 0.29 -4.58
CA LYS A 405 -28.93 -0.58 -3.39
C LYS A 405 -28.37 -1.98 -3.66
N LEU A 406 -27.98 -2.67 -2.60
CA LEU A 406 -27.41 -4.00 -2.63
C LEU A 406 -28.44 -5.01 -2.12
N ARG A 407 -28.82 -5.97 -2.94
CA ARG A 407 -29.70 -7.07 -2.52
C ARG A 407 -28.85 -8.25 -2.09
N VAL A 408 -28.98 -8.64 -0.81
CA VAL A 408 -28.37 -9.86 -0.26
C VAL A 408 -29.44 -10.93 -0.18
N THR A 409 -29.27 -12.00 -0.93
CA THR A 409 -30.18 -13.17 -0.91
C THR A 409 -29.47 -14.31 -0.23
N GLY A 410 -30.13 -15.02 0.69
CA GLY A 410 -29.60 -16.21 1.34
C GLY A 410 -30.71 -17.16 1.77
N GLU A 411 -30.35 -18.40 2.08
CA GLU A 411 -31.27 -19.33 2.73
C GLU A 411 -31.42 -18.97 4.21
N ASP A 412 -32.66 -18.95 4.71
CA ASP A 412 -32.92 -19.06 6.15
C ASP A 412 -33.29 -20.51 6.44
N ALA A 413 -32.32 -21.26 6.97
CA ALA A 413 -32.45 -22.66 7.31
C ALA A 413 -33.46 -22.92 8.44
N ASN A 414 -33.75 -21.93 9.28
CA ASN A 414 -34.77 -22.07 10.33
C ASN A 414 -36.18 -21.95 9.74
N LEU A 415 -36.34 -21.14 8.68
CA LEU A 415 -37.62 -20.95 7.97
C LEU A 415 -37.78 -21.86 6.75
N GLY A 416 -36.71 -22.51 6.29
CA GLY A 416 -36.69 -23.36 5.09
C GLY A 416 -37.02 -22.60 3.80
N LYS A 417 -36.70 -21.30 3.73
CA LYS A 417 -37.01 -20.45 2.57
C LYS A 417 -35.87 -19.50 2.25
N LEU A 418 -35.82 -19.04 1.00
CA LEU A 418 -34.94 -17.94 0.62
C LEU A 418 -35.46 -16.62 1.19
N VAL A 419 -34.56 -15.84 1.76
CA VAL A 419 -34.81 -14.48 2.26
C VAL A 419 -33.90 -13.51 1.53
N ALA A 420 -34.37 -12.28 1.35
CA ALA A 420 -33.60 -11.22 0.72
C ALA A 420 -33.70 -9.92 1.53
N ALA A 421 -32.58 -9.21 1.65
CA ALA A 421 -32.49 -7.91 2.30
C ALA A 421 -31.85 -6.89 1.35
N ASP A 422 -32.55 -5.78 1.12
CA ASP A 422 -32.03 -4.64 0.36
C ASP A 422 -31.33 -3.68 1.32
N VAL A 423 -30.00 -3.57 1.20
CA VAL A 423 -29.14 -2.82 2.12
C VAL A 423 -28.35 -1.74 1.38
N ASP A 424 -27.83 -0.78 2.15
CA ASP A 424 -27.02 0.31 1.63
C ASP A 424 -25.53 -0.05 1.61
N MET A 425 -25.11 -0.99 2.48
CA MET A 425 -23.73 -1.47 2.60
C MET A 425 -23.69 -2.98 2.88
N VAL A 426 -22.73 -3.67 2.27
CA VAL A 426 -22.42 -5.07 2.54
C VAL A 426 -20.99 -5.20 3.06
N VAL A 427 -20.81 -5.92 4.16
CA VAL A 427 -19.50 -6.23 4.75
C VAL A 427 -19.20 -7.71 4.59
N LEU A 428 -18.11 -8.03 3.90
CA LEU A 428 -17.66 -9.39 3.61
C LEU A 428 -16.62 -9.82 4.64
N SER A 429 -16.99 -10.80 5.47
CA SER A 429 -16.12 -11.36 6.51
C SER A 429 -15.18 -12.39 5.91
N SER A 430 -14.12 -11.89 5.27
CA SER A 430 -13.19 -12.68 4.47
C SER A 430 -12.27 -13.57 5.29
N ALA A 431 -11.83 -14.64 4.63
CA ALA A 431 -10.88 -15.60 5.17
C ALA A 431 -9.51 -14.97 5.42
N ILE A 432 -8.77 -15.57 6.34
CA ILE A 432 -7.34 -15.33 6.50
C ILE A 432 -6.56 -16.53 5.97
N GLU A 433 -5.40 -16.27 5.39
CA GLU A 433 -4.48 -17.27 4.84
C GLU A 433 -3.04 -16.97 5.23
N SER A 434 -2.15 -17.94 5.02
CA SER A 434 -0.72 -17.75 5.23
C SER A 434 -0.18 -16.61 4.34
N PRO A 435 0.76 -15.77 4.81
CA PRO A 435 1.38 -14.74 4.00
C PRO A 435 1.93 -15.26 2.67
N ALA A 436 1.93 -14.43 1.61
CA ALA A 436 2.39 -14.82 0.28
C ALA A 436 3.85 -15.32 0.24
N ASP A 437 4.70 -14.84 1.16
CA ASP A 437 6.10 -15.21 1.29
C ASP A 437 6.33 -16.41 2.23
N ALA A 438 5.28 -17.05 2.76
CA ALA A 438 5.39 -18.17 3.71
C ALA A 438 6.23 -19.34 3.17
N SER A 439 6.22 -19.58 1.86
CA SER A 439 7.08 -20.60 1.22
C SER A 439 8.58 -20.26 1.35
N LYS A 440 8.94 -18.98 1.14
CA LYS A 440 10.31 -18.49 1.26
C LYS A 440 10.79 -18.56 2.71
N VAL A 441 9.94 -18.10 3.65
CA VAL A 441 10.19 -18.21 5.09
C VAL A 441 10.35 -19.66 5.54
N GLY A 442 9.47 -20.56 5.05
CA GLY A 442 9.56 -21.98 5.35
C GLY A 442 10.87 -22.61 4.86
N SER A 443 11.31 -22.24 3.67
CA SER A 443 12.59 -22.70 3.10
C SER A 443 13.79 -22.17 3.88
N LEU A 444 13.74 -20.90 4.31
CA LEU A 444 14.81 -20.24 5.07
C LEU A 444 15.04 -20.89 6.43
N PHE A 445 13.96 -21.26 7.13
CA PHE A 445 14.03 -21.81 8.49
C PHE A 445 13.79 -23.32 8.59
N GLY A 446 13.66 -24.02 7.46
CA GLY A 446 13.43 -25.47 7.43
C GLY A 446 12.05 -25.92 7.92
N LEU A 447 11.04 -25.04 7.84
CA LEU A 447 9.70 -25.30 8.35
C LEU A 447 8.83 -26.08 7.37
N SER A 448 8.15 -27.10 7.89
CA SER A 448 7.09 -27.81 7.17
C SER A 448 5.80 -27.00 7.20
N ARG A 449 4.89 -27.29 6.25
CA ARG A 449 3.57 -26.68 6.19
C ARG A 449 2.48 -27.74 6.28
N THR A 450 1.38 -27.40 6.93
CA THR A 450 0.16 -28.21 6.96
C THR A 450 -0.59 -28.10 5.61
N PRO A 451 -1.52 -29.02 5.29
CA PRO A 451 -2.24 -29.01 4.01
C PRO A 451 -3.05 -27.73 3.73
N ASP A 452 -3.43 -27.01 4.78
CA ASP A 452 -4.12 -25.72 4.75
C ASP A 452 -3.16 -24.52 4.59
N GLY A 453 -1.85 -24.77 4.44
CA GLY A 453 -0.86 -23.76 4.04
C GLY A 453 -0.14 -23.06 5.20
N TRP A 454 -0.48 -23.34 6.46
CA TRP A 454 0.18 -22.75 7.63
C TRP A 454 1.47 -23.49 8.00
N PHE A 455 2.29 -22.90 8.87
CA PHE A 455 3.46 -23.61 9.39
C PHE A 455 3.04 -24.71 10.37
N ALA A 456 3.63 -25.89 10.19
CA ALA A 456 3.33 -27.05 11.00
C ALA A 456 4.07 -27.00 12.33
N GLU A 457 3.33 -27.11 13.43
CA GLU A 457 3.90 -27.43 14.72
C GLU A 457 4.44 -28.87 14.78
N ALA A 458 5.36 -29.13 15.71
CA ALA A 458 5.92 -30.46 15.92
C ALA A 458 4.86 -31.48 16.38
N HIS A 459 3.94 -31.05 17.25
CA HIS A 459 2.81 -31.87 17.67
C HIS A 459 1.64 -31.01 18.17
N PRO A 460 0.41 -31.19 17.67
CA PRO A 460 -0.74 -30.30 17.96
C PRO A 460 -1.06 -30.08 19.45
N LYS A 461 -0.78 -31.07 20.30
CA LYS A 461 -1.04 -31.03 21.75
C LYS A 461 0.21 -30.86 22.62
N LEU A 462 1.21 -31.71 22.43
CA LEU A 462 2.41 -31.77 23.27
C LEU A 462 3.40 -30.64 22.97
N LYS A 463 3.47 -30.21 21.71
CA LYS A 463 4.48 -29.25 21.22
C LYS A 463 3.85 -28.26 20.23
N PRO A 464 2.85 -27.48 20.65
CA PRO A 464 2.07 -26.63 19.74
C PRO A 464 2.84 -25.41 19.22
N VAL A 465 3.92 -25.01 19.91
CA VAL A 465 4.75 -23.83 19.58
C VAL A 465 6.12 -24.22 19.03
N GLU A 466 6.50 -25.49 19.13
CA GLU A 466 7.77 -25.99 18.61
C GLU A 466 7.58 -26.48 17.18
N THR A 467 8.67 -26.57 16.44
CA THR A 467 8.69 -27.11 15.08
C THR A 467 9.56 -28.36 15.03
N ASN A 468 9.58 -29.06 13.89
CA ASN A 468 10.50 -30.18 13.68
C ASN A 468 11.96 -29.71 13.52
N THR A 469 12.20 -28.40 13.48
CA THR A 469 13.54 -27.80 13.45
C THR A 469 13.87 -27.27 14.84
N ASP A 470 14.78 -27.95 15.52
CA ASP A 470 15.24 -27.52 16.85
C ASP A 470 15.73 -26.06 16.83
N GLY A 471 15.34 -25.28 17.83
CA GLY A 471 15.67 -23.85 17.93
C GLY A 471 14.75 -22.92 17.14
N VAL A 472 13.82 -23.44 16.34
CA VAL A 472 12.81 -22.64 15.62
C VAL A 472 11.41 -22.89 16.19
N PHE A 473 10.75 -21.82 16.60
CA PHE A 473 9.43 -21.84 17.25
C PHE A 473 8.41 -21.02 16.45
N LEU A 474 7.12 -21.27 16.67
CA LEU A 474 6.01 -20.56 16.04
C LEU A 474 5.25 -19.71 17.05
N ALA A 475 4.80 -18.53 16.65
CA ALA A 475 3.94 -17.67 17.44
C ALA A 475 2.84 -17.04 16.59
N GLY A 476 1.68 -16.80 17.22
CA GLY A 476 0.56 -16.12 16.56
C GLY A 476 0.02 -16.85 15.33
N CYS A 477 -0.53 -16.08 14.38
CA CYS A 477 -1.20 -16.62 13.19
C CYS A 477 -0.28 -17.31 12.19
N ALA A 478 1.05 -17.25 12.35
CA ALA A 478 1.98 -17.98 11.49
C ALA A 478 1.71 -19.50 11.50
N GLN A 479 1.24 -20.04 12.63
CA GLN A 479 0.85 -21.44 12.79
C GLN A 479 -0.59 -21.73 12.34
N GLY A 480 -1.47 -20.72 12.23
CA GLY A 480 -2.87 -20.93 11.87
C GLY A 480 -3.82 -19.90 12.47
N PRO A 481 -5.09 -19.88 12.04
CA PRO A 481 -6.06 -18.87 12.45
C PRO A 481 -6.31 -18.83 13.97
N LYS A 482 -6.21 -17.63 14.57
CA LYS A 482 -6.42 -17.40 16.01
C LYS A 482 -6.70 -15.93 16.30
N ASP A 483 -7.34 -15.65 17.44
CA ASP A 483 -7.61 -14.29 17.90
C ASP A 483 -6.41 -13.71 18.68
N VAL A 484 -6.58 -12.49 19.17
CA VAL A 484 -5.53 -11.77 19.90
C VAL A 484 -5.16 -12.46 21.23
N PRO A 485 -6.11 -12.81 22.11
CA PRO A 485 -5.79 -13.55 23.35
C PRO A 485 -5.00 -14.83 23.10
N ASP A 486 -5.44 -15.66 22.16
CA ASP A 486 -4.77 -16.91 21.83
C ASP A 486 -3.38 -16.64 21.22
N THR A 487 -3.24 -15.59 20.41
CA THR A 487 -1.95 -15.16 19.86
C THR A 487 -0.96 -14.76 20.94
N VAL A 488 -1.40 -13.97 21.92
CA VAL A 488 -0.55 -13.53 23.05
C VAL A 488 -0.14 -14.72 23.91
N ALA A 489 -1.07 -15.63 24.22
CA ALA A 489 -0.75 -16.86 24.94
C ALA A 489 0.25 -17.74 24.17
N HIS A 490 0.05 -17.89 22.86
CA HIS A 490 0.93 -18.65 21.97
C HIS A 490 2.35 -18.05 21.92
N ALA A 491 2.46 -16.72 21.84
CA ALA A 491 3.75 -16.01 21.88
C ALA A 491 4.46 -16.19 23.23
N GLY A 492 3.73 -16.12 24.35
CA GLY A 492 4.28 -16.40 25.68
C GLY A 492 4.83 -17.82 25.81
N ALA A 493 4.11 -18.80 25.26
CA ALA A 493 4.56 -20.20 25.23
C ALA A 493 5.81 -20.38 24.35
N ALA A 494 5.87 -19.77 23.17
CA ALA A 494 7.04 -19.80 22.30
C ALA A 494 8.28 -19.17 22.98
N ALA A 495 8.11 -18.01 23.62
CA ALA A 495 9.17 -17.36 24.39
C ALA A 495 9.67 -18.25 25.54
N SER A 496 8.76 -18.94 26.24
CA SER A 496 9.12 -19.88 27.30
C SER A 496 9.96 -21.05 26.78
N GLN A 497 9.60 -21.63 25.63
CA GLN A 497 10.36 -22.75 25.06
C GLN A 497 11.73 -22.29 24.52
N ALA A 498 11.79 -21.11 23.89
CA ALA A 498 13.05 -20.51 23.48
C ALA A 498 13.97 -20.25 24.69
N LEU A 499 13.45 -19.70 25.78
CA LEU A 499 14.22 -19.50 27.02
C LEU A 499 14.67 -20.82 27.66
N ALA A 500 13.83 -21.86 27.62
CA ALA A 500 14.19 -23.18 28.13
C ALA A 500 15.36 -23.81 27.36
N LEU A 501 15.47 -23.52 26.06
CA LEU A 501 16.63 -23.89 25.24
C LEU A 501 17.86 -23.04 25.58
N LEU A 502 17.70 -21.70 25.55
CA LEU A 502 18.80 -20.74 25.74
C LEU A 502 19.43 -20.80 27.13
N SER A 503 18.62 -21.04 28.17
CA SER A 503 19.08 -21.07 29.57
C SER A 503 20.02 -22.25 29.88
N ARG A 504 20.01 -23.32 29.07
CA ARG A 504 20.91 -24.47 29.26
C ARG A 504 22.33 -24.16 28.83
N GLY A 505 22.55 -23.20 27.92
CA GLY A 505 23.86 -22.88 27.35
C GLY A 505 24.45 -23.95 26.40
N GLU A 506 23.96 -25.18 26.48
CA GLU A 506 24.31 -26.28 25.59
C GLU A 506 23.08 -27.07 25.16
N VAL A 507 23.17 -27.74 24.01
CA VAL A 507 22.09 -28.55 23.44
C VAL A 507 22.63 -29.94 23.08
N THR A 508 21.82 -30.96 23.36
CA THR A 508 22.11 -32.32 22.89
C THR A 508 21.55 -32.47 21.49
N ILE A 509 22.43 -32.70 20.51
CA ILE A 509 22.04 -33.01 19.14
C ILE A 509 21.88 -34.52 18.97
N SER A 510 21.05 -34.93 18.02
CA SER A 510 20.93 -36.35 17.65
C SER A 510 22.28 -36.85 17.11
N PRO A 511 22.79 -38.01 17.56
CA PRO A 511 23.99 -38.62 16.98
C PRO A 511 23.71 -39.25 15.60
N GLN A 512 22.49 -39.14 15.09
CA GLN A 512 22.09 -39.65 13.78
C GLN A 512 22.58 -38.71 12.67
N VAL A 513 23.90 -38.60 12.51
CA VAL A 513 24.56 -37.71 11.56
C VAL A 513 25.27 -38.48 10.45
N ALA A 514 25.53 -37.82 9.34
CA ALA A 514 26.38 -38.35 8.29
C ALA A 514 27.86 -38.09 8.65
N ILE A 515 28.72 -39.08 8.45
CA ILE A 515 30.17 -38.96 8.61
C ILE A 515 30.85 -39.35 7.30
N VAL A 516 31.88 -38.61 6.91
CA VAL A 516 32.69 -38.92 5.72
C VAL A 516 33.94 -39.66 6.15
N ASP A 517 34.18 -40.83 5.56
CA ASP A 517 35.50 -41.46 5.59
C ASP A 517 36.42 -40.75 4.59
N GLU A 518 37.32 -39.93 5.13
CA GLU A 518 38.27 -39.13 4.35
C GLU A 518 39.19 -40.00 3.47
N LYS A 519 39.42 -41.27 3.82
CA LYS A 519 40.26 -42.19 3.02
C LYS A 519 39.56 -42.69 1.76
N LEU A 520 38.22 -42.74 1.79
CA LEU A 520 37.39 -43.19 0.66
C LEU A 520 36.86 -42.01 -0.16
N CYS A 521 36.90 -40.79 0.39
CA CYS A 521 36.37 -39.61 -0.26
C CYS A 521 37.14 -39.27 -1.55
N SER A 522 36.44 -39.23 -2.68
CA SER A 522 37.02 -38.87 -3.99
C SER A 522 36.94 -37.39 -4.34
N ALA A 523 36.52 -36.52 -3.40
CA ALA A 523 36.32 -35.09 -3.62
C ALA A 523 35.45 -34.71 -4.83
N CYS A 524 34.47 -35.55 -5.20
CA CYS A 524 33.56 -35.29 -6.33
C CYS A 524 32.57 -34.14 -6.09
N LYS A 525 32.42 -33.67 -4.84
CA LYS A 525 31.55 -32.57 -4.39
C LYS A 525 30.04 -32.76 -4.57
N THR A 526 29.58 -33.92 -5.04
CA THR A 526 28.15 -34.23 -5.21
C THR A 526 27.37 -34.12 -3.89
N CYS A 527 27.97 -34.49 -2.76
CA CYS A 527 27.33 -34.40 -1.45
C CYS A 527 26.99 -32.96 -1.03
N LEU A 528 27.73 -31.95 -1.51
CA LEU A 528 27.49 -30.54 -1.17
C LEU A 528 26.17 -30.04 -1.77
N THR A 529 25.84 -30.46 -3.00
CA THR A 529 24.66 -29.95 -3.71
C THR A 529 23.35 -30.58 -3.25
N VAL A 530 23.42 -31.75 -2.61
CA VAL A 530 22.23 -32.49 -2.14
C VAL A 530 21.92 -32.27 -0.66
N CYS A 531 22.75 -31.55 0.08
CA CYS A 531 22.51 -31.26 1.48
C CYS A 531 21.60 -30.02 1.64
N PRO A 532 20.35 -30.16 2.10
CA PRO A 532 19.45 -29.01 2.26
C PRO A 532 19.82 -28.12 3.45
N TYR A 533 20.71 -28.59 4.34
CA TYR A 533 21.09 -27.90 5.57
C TYR A 533 22.48 -27.24 5.47
N THR A 534 23.11 -27.27 4.29
CA THR A 534 24.49 -26.78 4.09
C THR A 534 25.51 -27.37 5.07
N ALA A 535 25.25 -28.57 5.59
CA ALA A 535 26.06 -29.22 6.61
C ALA A 535 27.39 -29.77 6.08
N ILE A 536 27.62 -29.80 4.77
CA ILE A 536 28.80 -30.41 4.16
C ILE A 536 29.65 -29.33 3.52
N SER A 537 30.93 -29.29 3.87
CA SER A 537 31.92 -28.37 3.30
C SER A 537 33.03 -29.15 2.59
N TYR A 538 33.59 -28.55 1.54
CA TYR A 538 34.79 -29.08 0.89
C TYR A 538 36.02 -28.42 1.50
N ILE A 539 36.92 -29.23 2.05
CA ILE A 539 38.17 -28.78 2.65
C ILE A 539 39.25 -28.85 1.57
N ILE A 540 39.69 -27.69 1.10
CA ILE A 540 40.64 -27.57 -0.02
C ILE A 540 41.99 -28.20 0.31
N GLU A 541 42.49 -27.96 1.53
CA GLU A 541 43.81 -28.41 1.98
C GLU A 541 43.94 -29.94 1.99
N ASP A 542 42.89 -30.60 2.48
CA ASP A 542 42.84 -32.05 2.64
C ASP A 542 42.25 -32.76 1.40
N ASN A 543 41.71 -31.99 0.45
CA ASN A 543 40.99 -32.48 -0.73
C ASN A 543 39.91 -33.53 -0.38
N VAL A 544 39.08 -33.23 0.63
CA VAL A 544 37.97 -34.10 1.08
C VAL A 544 36.74 -33.28 1.44
N ALA A 545 35.58 -33.94 1.54
CA ALA A 545 34.38 -33.36 2.12
C ALA A 545 34.31 -33.67 3.62
N ARG A 546 33.90 -32.70 4.44
CA ARG A 546 33.60 -32.90 5.88
C ARG A 546 32.17 -32.48 6.18
N VAL A 547 31.52 -33.23 7.07
CA VAL A 547 30.19 -32.90 7.58
C VAL A 547 30.37 -32.15 8.90
N ASN A 548 29.72 -30.99 9.03
CA ASN A 548 29.49 -30.34 10.29
C ASN A 548 28.32 -31.05 11.00
N GLU A 549 28.65 -31.85 12.02
CA GLU A 549 27.68 -32.65 12.77
C GLU A 549 26.57 -31.80 13.40
N ALA A 550 26.87 -30.56 13.81
CA ALA A 550 25.88 -29.67 14.42
C ALA A 550 24.80 -29.20 13.43
N LEU A 551 25.12 -29.16 12.13
CA LEU A 551 24.18 -28.79 11.06
C LEU A 551 23.48 -30.01 10.45
N CYS A 552 24.03 -31.22 10.65
CA CYS A 552 23.49 -32.43 10.05
C CYS A 552 22.21 -32.89 10.75
N LYS A 553 21.09 -32.96 10.02
CA LYS A 553 19.82 -33.50 10.54
C LYS A 553 19.56 -34.96 10.20
N GLY A 554 20.57 -35.69 9.72
CA GLY A 554 20.46 -37.14 9.55
C GLY A 554 19.53 -37.61 8.43
N CYS A 555 19.24 -36.79 7.42
CA CYS A 555 18.28 -37.17 6.36
C CYS A 555 18.78 -38.31 5.44
N GLY A 556 20.07 -38.64 5.46
CA GLY A 556 20.67 -39.71 4.65
C GLY A 556 20.82 -39.42 3.15
N THR A 557 20.39 -38.25 2.65
CA THR A 557 20.46 -37.94 1.20
C THR A 557 21.88 -38.00 0.63
N CYS A 558 22.86 -37.44 1.35
CA CYS A 558 24.27 -37.47 0.93
C CYS A 558 24.88 -38.88 1.04
N VAL A 559 24.43 -39.71 1.98
CA VAL A 559 24.83 -41.11 2.16
C VAL A 559 24.42 -41.89 0.92
N ALA A 560 23.14 -41.85 0.56
CA ALA A 560 22.59 -42.55 -0.60
C ALA A 560 23.15 -42.06 -1.95
N THR A 561 23.59 -40.79 -2.02
CA THR A 561 24.12 -40.18 -3.25
C THR A 561 25.63 -40.42 -3.43
N CYS A 562 26.36 -40.79 -2.37
CA CYS A 562 27.82 -40.87 -2.45
C CYS A 562 28.27 -42.00 -3.40
N PRO A 563 28.87 -41.69 -4.56
CA PRO A 563 29.27 -42.72 -5.52
C PRO A 563 30.45 -43.56 -5.03
N ALA A 564 31.24 -43.02 -4.09
CA ALA A 564 32.40 -43.69 -3.51
C ALA A 564 32.06 -44.56 -2.30
N GLY A 565 30.80 -44.54 -1.81
CA GLY A 565 30.44 -45.17 -0.53
C GLY A 565 31.17 -44.57 0.68
N ALA A 566 31.72 -43.37 0.53
CA ALA A 566 32.57 -42.73 1.52
C ALA A 566 31.79 -42.03 2.65
N ILE A 567 30.46 -41.98 2.57
CA ILE A 567 29.63 -41.31 3.57
C ILE A 567 28.76 -42.35 4.24
N THR A 568 28.83 -42.43 5.56
CA THR A 568 28.01 -43.34 6.37
C THR A 568 27.03 -42.55 7.23
N GLY A 569 25.78 -42.98 7.24
CA GLY A 569 24.77 -42.46 8.15
C GLY A 569 24.80 -43.19 9.49
N GLN A 570 25.17 -42.51 10.57
CA GLN A 570 25.11 -43.11 11.89
C GLN A 570 23.65 -43.45 12.26
N HIS A 571 23.43 -44.66 12.78
CA HIS A 571 22.10 -45.24 13.11
C HIS A 571 21.22 -45.67 11.91
N PHE A 572 21.72 -45.52 10.69
CA PHE A 572 21.13 -46.08 9.47
C PHE A 572 22.24 -46.45 8.48
N THR A 573 23.22 -47.22 8.98
CA THR A 573 24.33 -47.70 8.14
C THR A 573 23.81 -48.69 7.09
N ASP A 574 24.53 -48.85 5.99
CA ASP A 574 24.15 -49.81 4.95
C ASP A 574 23.97 -51.22 5.54
N GLU A 575 24.86 -51.65 6.43
CA GLU A 575 24.75 -52.94 7.14
C GLU A 575 23.45 -53.05 7.96
N GLN A 576 23.05 -51.98 8.66
CA GLN A 576 21.81 -51.96 9.44
C GLN A 576 20.59 -52.05 8.53
N ILE A 577 20.59 -51.31 7.41
CA ILE A 577 19.50 -51.33 6.44
C ILE A 577 19.41 -52.70 5.74
N TYR A 578 20.53 -53.28 5.32
CA TYR A 578 20.56 -54.63 4.76
C TYR A 578 20.09 -55.67 5.77
N ALA A 579 20.52 -55.59 7.03
CA ALA A 579 20.03 -56.49 8.08
C ALA A 579 18.52 -56.37 8.31
N GLN A 580 17.96 -55.15 8.26
CA GLN A 580 16.51 -54.94 8.33
C GLN A 580 15.78 -55.58 7.15
N ILE A 581 16.30 -55.40 5.93
CA ILE A 581 15.75 -55.99 4.71
C ILE A 581 15.80 -57.52 4.77
N GLU A 582 16.96 -58.10 5.12
CA GLU A 582 17.12 -59.55 5.29
C GLU A 582 16.18 -60.11 6.35
N GLY A 583 15.98 -59.38 7.45
CA GLY A 583 15.07 -59.75 8.52
C GLY A 583 13.63 -59.98 8.04
N LEU A 584 13.18 -59.28 7.00
CA LEU A 584 11.86 -59.49 6.39
C LEU A 584 11.74 -60.84 5.67
N PHE A 585 12.86 -61.40 5.18
CA PHE A 585 12.89 -62.65 4.41
C PHE A 585 13.24 -63.88 5.25
N ARG A 586 13.70 -63.69 6.50
CA ARG A 586 13.98 -64.79 7.42
C ARG A 586 12.66 -65.30 8.01
N LEU A 587 12.32 -66.57 7.72
CA LEU A 587 11.21 -67.24 8.39
C LEU A 587 11.48 -67.25 9.91
N PRO A 588 10.48 -66.95 10.76
CA PRO A 588 10.67 -67.04 12.20
C PRO A 588 11.13 -68.46 12.54
N GLU A 589 12.27 -68.58 13.23
CA GLU A 589 12.69 -69.86 13.80
C GLU A 589 11.53 -70.39 14.64
N ARG A 590 11.08 -71.61 14.35
CA ARG A 590 10.05 -72.26 15.15
C ARG A 590 10.60 -72.38 16.56
N VAL A 591 10.12 -71.52 17.47
CA VAL A 591 10.38 -71.67 18.90
C VAL A 591 9.82 -73.04 19.29
N PRO A 592 10.65 -74.00 19.75
CA PRO A 592 10.15 -75.26 20.24
C PRO A 592 9.22 -75.00 21.43
N ALA A 593 8.04 -75.62 21.41
CA ALA A 593 6.99 -75.47 22.41
C ALA A 593 7.41 -75.95 23.81
#